data_AF-A0A958LVZ1-F1
#
_entry.id   AF-A0A958LVZ1-F1
#
_cell.length_a   1.000
_cell.length_b   1.000
_cell.length_c   1.000
_cell.angle_alpha   90.00
_cell.angle_beta   90.00
_cell.angle_gamma   90.00
#
_symmetry.space_group_name_H-M   'P 1'
#
loop_
_entity.id
_entity.type
_entity.pdbx_description
1 polymer ?
#
loop_
_entity_poly.entity_id
_entity_poly.type
_entity_poly.pdbx_seq_one_letter_code
_entity_poly.pdbx_strand_id
1 'polypeptide(L)'
;MRKSTAYALLNANYLMKRLQPYYKIYGISGNERCSHEFIIDMSPFKKSNGVTEEDVAKRLVDYGFHAPTMSFPMPGTLMIEPT
;
A
#
# COMPACT_ATOMS: atom_id res chain seq x y z
N MET A 1 15.18 -15.59 13.21
CA MET A 1 14.85 -15.21 11.82
C MET A 1 13.48 -15.70 11.36
N ARG A 2 13.13 -16.99 11.44
CA ARG A 2 11.82 -17.51 10.97
C ARG A 2 10.59 -16.74 11.47
N LYS A 3 10.52 -16.40 12.77
CA LYS A 3 9.40 -15.64 13.35
C LYS A 3 9.28 -14.23 12.76
N SER A 4 10.40 -13.53 12.59
CA SER A 4 10.41 -12.17 12.01
C SER A 4 9.85 -12.18 10.60
N THR A 5 10.28 -13.13 9.76
CA THR A 5 9.73 -13.28 8.40
C THR A 5 8.23 -13.61 8.43
N ALA A 6 7.78 -14.48 9.34
CA ALA A 6 6.36 -14.79 9.48
C ALA A 6 5.53 -13.56 9.89
N TYR A 7 6.07 -12.70 10.76
CA TYR A 7 5.39 -11.46 11.15
C TYR A 7 5.37 -10.42 10.02
N ALA A 8 6.45 -10.26 9.24
CA ALA A 8 6.45 -9.38 8.07
C ALA A 8 5.35 -9.75 7.08
N LEU A 9 5.25 -11.05 6.74
CA LEU A 9 4.19 -11.58 5.87
C LEU A 9 2.79 -11.35 6.48
N LEU A 10 2.63 -11.62 7.77
CA LEU A 10 1.34 -11.45 8.47
C LEU A 10 0.89 -9.99 8.47
N ASN A 11 1.78 -9.06 8.85
CA ASN A 11 1.49 -7.64 8.96
C ASN A 11 1.09 -7.06 7.60
N ALA A 12 1.83 -7.39 6.54
CA ALA A 12 1.53 -6.92 5.19
C ALA A 12 0.16 -7.41 4.72
N ASN A 13 -0.12 -8.71 4.88
CA ASN A 13 -1.40 -9.28 4.46
C ASN A 13 -2.58 -8.79 5.31
N TYR A 14 -2.37 -8.53 6.61
CA TYR A 14 -3.38 -7.93 7.48
C TYR A 14 -3.77 -6.52 7.02
N LEU A 15 -2.78 -5.65 6.77
CA LEU A 15 -3.03 -4.30 6.26
C LEU A 15 -3.66 -4.34 4.87
N MET A 16 -3.15 -5.17 3.97
CA MET A 16 -3.70 -5.33 2.62
C MET A 16 -5.18 -5.70 2.67
N LYS A 17 -5.57 -6.71 3.47
CA LYS A 17 -6.97 -7.13 3.59
C LYS A 17 -7.87 -6.05 4.21
N ARG A 18 -7.35 -5.25 5.14
CA ARG A 18 -8.10 -4.10 5.70
C ARG A 18 -8.29 -2.96 4.70
N LEU A 19 -7.33 -2.75 3.79
CA LEU A 19 -7.36 -1.67 2.81
C LEU A 19 -8.05 -2.07 1.49
N GLN A 20 -8.14 -3.37 1.18
CA GLN A 20 -8.73 -3.90 -0.05
C GLN A 20 -10.14 -3.38 -0.39
N PRO A 21 -11.04 -3.11 0.57
CA PRO A 21 -12.36 -2.52 0.26
C PRO A 21 -12.30 -1.07 -0.21
N TYR A 22 -11.21 -0.34 0.09
CA TYR A 22 -11.09 1.10 -0.16
C TYR A 22 -10.15 1.44 -1.32
N TYR A 23 -9.12 0.61 -1.52
CA TYR A 23 -8.10 0.81 -2.52
C TYR A 23 -7.99 -0.39 -3.45
N LYS A 24 -7.76 -0.12 -4.73
CA LYS A 24 -7.38 -1.16 -5.68
C LYS A 24 -5.95 -1.60 -5.38
N ILE A 25 -5.78 -2.88 -5.04
CA ILE A 25 -4.47 -3.48 -4.78
C ILE A 25 -3.89 -4.04 -6.08
N TYR A 26 -2.61 -3.78 -6.33
CA TYR A 26 -1.89 -4.32 -7.48
C TYR A 26 -1.16 -5.63 -7.13
N GLY A 27 -1.05 -6.55 -8.08
CA GLY A 27 -0.14 -7.70 -7.98
C GLY A 27 -0.56 -8.81 -7.01
N ILE A 28 -1.85 -8.93 -6.68
CA ILE A 28 -2.34 -10.04 -5.85
C ILE A 28 -2.20 -11.36 -6.63
N SER A 29 -1.46 -12.32 -6.07
CA SER A 29 -1.32 -13.67 -6.62
C SER A 29 -2.57 -14.55 -6.38
N GLY A 30 -2.66 -15.69 -7.04
CA GLY A 30 -3.85 -16.58 -7.02
C GLY A 30 -4.34 -17.04 -5.63
N ASN A 31 -3.54 -16.89 -4.57
CA ASN A 31 -3.95 -17.20 -3.19
C ASN A 31 -4.44 -15.98 -2.39
N GLU A 32 -4.71 -14.85 -3.07
CA GLU A 32 -5.13 -13.58 -2.46
C GLU A 32 -4.20 -13.03 -1.37
N ARG A 33 -2.91 -13.34 -1.48
CA ARG A 33 -1.88 -12.94 -0.52
C ARG A 33 -0.74 -12.22 -1.21
N CYS A 34 -0.16 -11.26 -0.49
CA CYS A 34 1.07 -10.59 -0.85
C CYS A 34 2.26 -11.16 -0.05
N SER A 35 3.47 -10.70 -0.36
CA SER A 35 4.68 -11.02 0.38
C SER A 35 4.79 -10.14 1.64
N HIS A 36 5.92 -9.47 1.87
CA HIS A 36 6.12 -8.54 2.99
C HIS A 36 5.68 -7.11 2.66
N GLU A 37 5.21 -6.87 1.45
CA GLU A 37 4.75 -5.57 0.96
C GLU A 37 3.59 -5.74 -0.03
N PHE A 38 2.86 -4.66 -0.29
CA PHE A 38 1.83 -4.59 -1.33
C PHE A 38 1.70 -3.17 -1.87
N ILE A 39 1.10 -3.03 -3.06
CA ILE A 39 0.98 -1.76 -3.78
C ILE A 39 -0.49 -1.37 -3.90
N ILE A 40 -0.81 -0.12 -3.60
CA ILE A 40 -2.12 0.47 -3.84
C ILE A 40 -2.09 1.41 -5.05
N ASP A 41 -3.12 1.31 -5.90
CA ASP A 41 -3.29 2.09 -7.13
C ASP A 41 -4.10 3.37 -6.83
N MET A 42 -3.46 4.54 -6.98
CA MET A 42 -4.07 5.84 -6.74
C MET A 42 -4.70 6.45 -8.01
N SER A 43 -4.51 5.82 -9.17
CA SER A 43 -5.03 6.33 -10.45
C SER A 43 -6.57 6.51 -10.49
N PRO A 44 -7.41 5.72 -9.80
CA PRO A 44 -8.85 5.97 -9.75
C PRO A 44 -9.20 7.28 -9.06
N PHE A 45 -8.46 7.67 -8.02
CA PHE A 45 -8.67 8.92 -7.31
C PHE A 45 -8.26 10.11 -8.18
N LYS A 46 -7.06 10.05 -8.79
CA LYS A 46 -6.60 11.09 -9.72
C LYS A 46 -7.61 11.36 -10.85
N LYS A 47 -8.22 10.32 -11.40
CA LYS A 47 -9.24 10.45 -12.46
C LYS A 47 -10.58 11.01 -11.97
N SER A 48 -11.00 10.67 -10.75
CA SER A 48 -12.32 11.03 -10.23
C SER A 48 -12.35 12.42 -9.58
N ASN A 49 -11.28 12.83 -8.90
CA ASN A 49 -11.24 14.07 -8.13
C ASN A 49 -9.88 14.79 -8.16
N GLY A 50 -8.92 14.33 -8.96
CA GLY A 50 -7.61 14.96 -9.10
C GLY A 50 -6.62 14.62 -7.97
N VAL A 51 -7.02 13.88 -6.94
CA VAL A 51 -6.13 13.51 -5.82
C VAL A 51 -5.03 12.55 -6.28
N THR A 52 -3.79 12.90 -5.98
CA THR A 52 -2.60 12.13 -6.34
C THR A 52 -2.02 11.37 -5.14
N GLU A 53 -1.08 10.47 -5.43
CA GLU A 53 -0.25 9.78 -4.43
C GLU A 53 0.55 10.75 -3.55
N GLU A 54 0.98 11.90 -4.10
CA GLU A 54 1.70 12.94 -3.36
C GLU A 54 0.80 13.65 -2.35
N ASP A 55 -0.45 13.92 -2.73
CA ASP A 55 -1.44 14.53 -1.82
C ASP A 55 -1.71 13.61 -0.63
N VAL A 56 -1.88 12.30 -0.88
CA VAL A 56 -2.09 11.31 0.18
C VAL A 56 -0.84 11.16 1.05
N ALA A 57 0.35 11.12 0.45
CA ALA A 57 1.60 11.06 1.19
C ALA A 57 1.80 12.25 2.13
N LYS A 58 1.54 13.47 1.65
CA LYS A 58 1.58 14.68 2.49
C LYS A 58 0.50 14.65 3.56
N ARG A 59 -0.70 14.20 3.22
CA ARG A 59 -1.80 14.11 4.19
C ARG A 59 -1.50 13.10 5.30
N LEU A 60 -0.79 12.00 5.02
CA LEU A 60 -0.38 11.03 6.04
C LEU A 60 0.52 11.65 7.13
N VAL A 61 1.32 12.67 6.79
CA VAL A 61 2.14 13.41 7.75
C VAL A 61 1.26 14.10 8.80
N ASP A 62 0.12 14.64 8.41
CA ASP A 62 -0.84 15.26 9.34
C ASP A 62 -1.44 14.23 10.33
N TYR A 63 -1.46 12.95 9.96
CA TYR A 63 -1.87 11.84 10.83
C TYR A 63 -0.70 11.23 11.63
N GLY A 64 0.51 11.79 11.53
CA GLY A 64 1.70 11.31 12.23
C GLY A 64 2.40 10.12 11.57
N PHE A 65 2.14 9.85 10.28
CA PHE A 65 2.77 8.77 9.54
C PHE A 65 3.77 9.32 8.51
N HIS A 66 4.96 8.70 8.45
CA HIS A 66 5.83 8.87 7.29
C HIS A 66 5.19 8.21 6.07
N ALA A 67 5.32 8.84 4.90
CA ALA A 67 4.76 8.31 3.67
C ALA A 67 5.42 6.95 3.29
N PRO A 68 4.65 6.01 2.72
CA PRO A 68 5.22 4.82 2.08
C PRO A 68 6.04 5.18 0.82
N THR A 69 6.66 4.18 0.20
CA THR A 69 7.39 4.38 -1.06
C THR A 69 6.41 4.84 -2.14
N MET A 70 6.71 5.99 -2.76
CA MET A 70 5.83 6.63 -3.73
C MET A 70 6.28 6.38 -5.17
N SER A 71 5.33 6.16 -6.07
CA SER A 71 5.53 6.13 -7.53
C SER A 71 6.62 5.17 -8.02
N PHE A 72 6.82 4.08 -7.27
CA PHE A 72 7.67 2.95 -7.64
C PHE A 72 6.97 1.64 -7.23
N PRO A 73 7.03 0.57 -8.04
CA PRO A 73 7.70 0.46 -9.35
C PRO A 73 6.95 1.14 -10.50
N MET A 74 5.78 1.73 -10.24
CA MET A 74 4.94 2.39 -11.24
C MET A 74 4.52 3.77 -10.74
N PRO A 75 4.39 4.78 -11.63
CA PRO A 75 3.85 6.08 -11.25
C PRO A 75 2.39 5.98 -10.76
N GLY A 76 1.98 6.84 -9.83
CA GLY A 76 0.60 6.88 -9.37
C GLY A 76 0.25 5.81 -8.33
N THR A 77 1.24 5.26 -7.64
CA THR A 77 1.04 4.20 -6.63
C THR A 77 1.74 4.51 -5.31
N LEU A 78 1.31 3.83 -4.25
CA LEU A 78 2.00 3.78 -2.97
C LEU A 78 2.31 2.31 -2.64
N MET A 79 3.56 2.02 -2.30
CA MET A 79 4.02 0.68 -1.88
C MET A 79 4.21 0.67 -0.36
N ILE A 80 3.48 -0.22 0.31
CA ILE A 80 3.38 -0.32 1.76
C ILE A 80 4.08 -1.59 2.24
N GLU A 81 5.12 -1.41 3.05
CA GLU A 81 5.87 -2.46 3.75
C GLU A 81 5.87 -2.12 5.25
N PRO A 82 5.13 -2.86 6.09
CA PRO A 82 5.02 -2.51 7.51
C PRO A 82 6.27 -2.82 8.33
N THR A 83 7.11 -3.78 7.92
CA THR A 83 8.44 -4.16 8.44
C THR A 83 9.00 -5.37 7.71
#